data_AF-A0A2V7YRM0-F1
#
_entry.id   AF-A0A2V7YRM0-F1
#
_cell.length_a   1.000
_cell.length_b   1.000
_cell.length_c   1.000
_cell.angle_alpha   90.00
_cell.angle_beta   90.00
_cell.angle_gamma   90.00
#
_symmetry.space_group_name_H-M   'P 1'
#
loop_
_entity.id
_entity.type
_entity.pdbx_description
1 polymer ?
#
loop_
_entity_poly.entity_id
_entity_poly.type
_entity_poly.pdbx_seq_one_letter_code
_entity_poly.pdbx_strand_id
1 'polypeptide(L)'
;GKTTVTVFSEGVRRSSVLGVRELLWSDIAEYRYQIIPIQVGGLVGGLVGAAVQAAVTAKSGKPAGSLKLTLVGKTRRDIKVTSNFQNAGQAIDILVKEIHDRIKPELKRRLGNGDEVAFGPLGLSLQGVSWKGKEKIPVTEIGNVEISRRKLRVRRQGKMLDSIGVATEKVPNVLLALELLQELRVNAGLGGVAGTFA
;
A
#
# COMPACT_ATOMS: atom_id res chain seq x y z
N GLY A 1 -10.52 14.73 24.59
CA GLY A 1 -9.09 14.46 24.31
C GLY A 1 -8.94 13.96 22.89
N LYS A 2 -7.93 14.45 22.14
CA LYS A 2 -7.66 13.97 20.78
C LYS A 2 -7.03 12.57 20.81
N THR A 3 -7.29 11.76 19.79
CA THR A 3 -6.64 10.46 19.65
C THR A 3 -5.27 10.67 19.01
N THR A 4 -4.24 10.09 19.63
CA THR A 4 -2.84 10.20 19.19
C THR A 4 -2.29 8.81 18.92
N VAL A 5 -1.44 8.71 17.90
CA VAL A 5 -0.65 7.51 17.63
C VAL A 5 0.81 7.87 17.80
N THR A 6 1.50 7.08 18.62
CA THR A 6 2.93 7.20 18.89
C THR A 6 3.59 5.94 18.39
N VAL A 7 4.64 6.11 17.60
CA VAL A 7 5.51 5.03 17.13
C VAL A 7 6.77 5.03 17.98
N PHE A 8 7.21 3.85 18.42
CA PHE A 8 8.42 3.64 19.21
C PHE A 8 9.16 2.39 18.69
N SER A 9 10.36 2.12 19.22
CA SER A 9 11.26 1.07 18.73
C SER A 9 10.64 -0.32 18.71
N GLU A 10 9.80 -0.65 19.70
CA GLU A 10 9.19 -1.98 19.86
C GLU A 10 7.80 -2.09 19.22
N GLY A 11 7.14 -0.97 18.89
CA GLY A 11 5.81 -1.01 18.31
C GLY A 11 5.09 0.33 18.18
N VAL A 12 3.77 0.26 18.30
CA VAL A 12 2.84 1.35 18.04
C VAL A 12 1.82 1.43 19.16
N ARG A 13 1.58 2.64 19.67
CA ARG A 13 0.60 2.90 20.72
C ARG A 13 -0.42 3.92 20.25
N ARG A 14 -1.69 3.56 20.37
CA ARG A 14 -2.83 4.46 20.21
C ARG A 14 -3.36 4.87 21.57
N SER A 15 -3.36 6.17 21.85
CA SER A 15 -3.90 6.74 23.09
C SER A 15 -5.15 7.55 22.78
N SER A 16 -6.26 7.27 23.47
CA SER A 16 -7.48 8.09 23.41
C SER A 16 -8.14 8.18 24.79
N VAL A 17 -9.19 8.99 24.90
CA VAL A 17 -10.02 9.06 26.12
C VAL A 17 -10.71 7.74 26.47
N LEU A 18 -10.82 6.81 25.52
CA LEU A 18 -11.39 5.48 25.71
C LEU A 18 -10.33 4.43 26.08
N GLY A 19 -9.08 4.84 26.26
CA GLY A 19 -7.99 3.99 26.69
C GLY A 19 -6.81 3.91 25.72
N VAL A 20 -5.82 3.12 26.13
CA VAL A 20 -4.57 2.90 25.41
C VAL A 20 -4.58 1.51 24.78
N ARG A 21 -4.17 1.43 23.51
CA ARG A 21 -3.94 0.16 22.83
C ARG A 21 -2.53 0.17 22.26
N GLU A 22 -1.81 -0.92 22.47
CA GLU A 22 -0.46 -1.12 21.99
C GLU A 22 -0.38 -2.34 21.08
N LEU A 23 0.48 -2.26 20.08
CA LEU A 23 0.76 -3.35 19.15
C LEU A 23 2.27 -3.37 18.87
N LEU A 24 2.92 -4.47 19.23
CA LEU A 24 4.35 -4.66 18.97
C LEU A 24 4.58 -4.94 17.48
N TRP A 25 5.76 -4.60 16.97
CA TRP A 25 6.12 -4.92 15.58
C TRP A 25 6.04 -6.42 15.30
N SER A 26 6.45 -7.26 16.25
CA SER A 26 6.36 -8.72 16.16
C SER A 26 4.91 -9.23 16.07
N ASP A 27 3.95 -8.44 16.57
CA ASP A 27 2.53 -8.77 16.58
C ASP A 27 1.81 -8.28 15.31
N ILE A 28 2.40 -7.39 14.53
CA ILE A 28 1.81 -6.89 13.28
C ILE A 28 1.94 -7.99 12.21
N ALA A 29 0.80 -8.43 11.68
CA ALA A 29 0.76 -9.38 10.57
C ALA A 29 0.79 -8.65 9.22
N GLU A 30 0.04 -7.55 9.13
CA GLU A 30 -0.15 -6.79 7.89
C GLU A 30 -0.71 -5.39 8.20
N TYR A 31 -0.70 -4.52 7.19
CA TYR A 31 -1.53 -3.32 7.19
C TYR A 31 -2.55 -3.35 6.05
N ARG A 32 -3.66 -2.67 6.28
CA ARG A 32 -4.74 -2.44 5.31
C ARG A 32 -4.81 -0.95 5.06
N TYR A 33 -4.51 -0.53 3.83
CA TYR A 33 -4.46 0.87 3.47
C TYR A 33 -5.66 1.27 2.61
N GLN A 34 -6.32 2.35 2.99
CA GLN A 34 -7.44 2.94 2.29
C GLN A 34 -7.16 4.42 2.08
N ILE A 35 -6.85 4.80 0.83
CA ILE A 35 -7.00 6.18 0.38
C ILE A 35 -8.45 6.30 -0.09
N ILE A 36 -9.18 7.28 0.41
CA ILE A 36 -10.41 7.77 -0.18
C ILE A 36 -10.00 8.91 -1.13
N PRO A 37 -9.73 8.66 -2.42
CA PRO A 37 -9.15 9.69 -3.27
C PRO A 37 -10.26 10.59 -3.81
N ILE A 38 -10.02 11.89 -3.80
CA ILE A 38 -10.29 12.69 -4.99
C ILE A 38 -9.03 12.51 -5.85
N GLN A 39 -9.22 11.84 -7.01
CA GLN A 39 -8.27 11.65 -8.12
C GLN A 39 -6.77 11.88 -7.81
N VAL A 40 -6.08 10.86 -7.30
CA VAL A 40 -4.60 10.84 -7.32
C VAL A 40 -4.20 10.18 -8.63
N GLY A 41 -4.04 11.00 -9.69
CA GLY A 41 -3.35 10.59 -10.90
C GLY A 41 -1.84 10.57 -10.61
N GLY A 42 -1.19 9.43 -10.85
CA GLY A 42 0.27 9.34 -10.79
C GLY A 42 0.85 9.06 -9.40
N LEU A 43 0.64 7.84 -8.86
CA LEU A 43 1.64 7.26 -7.97
C LEU A 43 2.75 6.65 -8.82
N VAL A 44 3.62 7.54 -9.30
CA VAL A 44 4.85 7.18 -10.02
C VAL A 44 5.89 6.73 -9.01
N GLY A 45 6.68 5.73 -9.39
CA GLY A 45 7.74 5.12 -8.59
C GLY A 45 8.55 6.12 -7.78
N GLY A 46 8.68 5.81 -6.49
CA GLY A 46 9.41 6.63 -5.53
C GLY A 46 8.51 7.11 -4.39
N LEU A 47 8.71 6.47 -3.23
CA LEU A 47 8.29 6.93 -1.91
C LEU A 47 6.80 6.69 -1.58
N VAL A 48 6.57 5.70 -0.73
CA VAL A 48 5.42 5.62 0.20
C VAL A 48 5.04 7.02 0.73
N GLY A 49 6.04 7.86 1.02
CA GLY A 49 5.87 9.25 1.44
C GLY A 49 5.21 10.17 0.40
N ALA A 50 5.42 9.99 -0.91
CA ALA A 50 4.75 10.80 -1.93
C ALA A 50 3.24 10.52 -1.98
N ALA A 51 2.83 9.26 -1.77
CA ALA A 51 1.41 8.87 -1.74
C ALA A 51 0.67 9.43 -0.52
N VAL A 52 1.32 9.42 0.64
CA VAL A 52 0.77 9.99 1.87
C VAL A 52 0.80 11.51 1.81
N GLN A 53 1.91 12.09 1.35
CA GLN A 53 2.05 13.53 1.18
C GLN A 53 0.99 14.07 0.21
N ALA A 54 0.79 13.46 -0.96
CA ALA A 54 -0.23 13.87 -1.93
C ALA A 54 -1.65 13.83 -1.35
N ALA A 55 -1.94 12.90 -0.42
CA ALA A 55 -3.23 12.84 0.26
C ALA A 55 -3.39 13.88 1.40
N VAL A 56 -2.28 14.44 1.90
CA VAL A 56 -2.27 15.43 2.98
C VAL A 56 -2.15 16.87 2.45
N THR A 57 -1.41 17.11 1.36
CA THR A 57 -1.26 18.43 0.72
C THR A 57 -2.32 18.68 -0.36
N ALA A 58 -3.55 19.01 0.04
CA ALA A 58 -4.44 19.82 -0.82
C ALA A 58 -4.24 21.31 -0.53
N LYS A 59 -4.34 22.13 -1.59
CA LYS A 59 -4.10 23.60 -1.65
C LYS A 59 -4.90 24.49 -0.67
N SER A 60 -5.62 23.93 0.31
CA SER A 60 -6.59 24.67 1.14
C SER A 60 -6.55 24.33 2.64
N GLY A 61 -5.45 23.77 3.15
CA GLY A 61 -5.27 23.51 4.59
C GLY A 61 -6.20 22.41 5.15
N LYS A 62 -6.93 21.71 4.29
CA LYS A 62 -7.69 20.49 4.61
C LYS A 62 -7.04 19.31 3.90
N PRO A 63 -6.87 18.15 4.55
CA PRO A 63 -6.33 16.96 3.90
C PRO A 63 -7.16 16.60 2.65
N ALA A 64 -6.48 16.31 1.55
CA ALA A 64 -7.05 16.09 0.21
C ALA A 64 -7.98 14.85 0.10
N GLY A 65 -8.04 14.06 1.17
CA GLY A 65 -8.93 12.92 1.33
C GLY A 65 -8.89 12.39 2.77
N SER A 66 -9.77 11.44 3.07
CA SER A 66 -9.67 10.66 4.31
C SER A 66 -8.72 9.49 4.09
N LEU A 67 -7.63 9.50 4.84
CA LEU A 67 -6.69 8.41 4.96
C LEU A 67 -7.14 7.50 6.09
N LYS A 68 -7.06 6.19 5.83
CA LYS A 68 -7.25 5.17 6.85
C LYS A 68 -6.24 4.06 6.65
N LEU A 69 -5.38 3.90 7.65
CA LEU A 69 -4.48 2.76 7.79
C LEU A 69 -4.99 1.89 8.94
N THR A 70 -5.11 0.60 8.73
CA THR A 70 -5.39 -0.37 9.80
C THR A 70 -4.21 -1.30 9.92
N LEU A 71 -3.53 -1.28 11.06
CA LEU A 71 -2.56 -2.29 11.46
C LEU A 71 -3.34 -3.49 11.99
N VAL A 72 -3.13 -4.65 11.39
CA VAL A 72 -3.81 -5.89 11.78
C VAL A 72 -2.84 -6.73 12.59
N GLY A 73 -3.22 -6.98 13.84
CA GLY A 73 -2.42 -7.82 14.74
C GLY A 73 -2.68 -9.30 14.49
N LYS A 74 -1.66 -10.15 14.71
CA LYS A 74 -1.77 -11.63 14.68
C LYS A 74 -2.89 -12.15 15.59
N THR A 75 -3.12 -11.46 16.71
CA THR A 75 -4.15 -11.77 17.71
C THR A 75 -5.46 -10.97 17.52
N ARG A 76 -5.72 -10.45 16.30
CA ARG A 76 -6.88 -9.58 15.99
C ARG A 76 -6.96 -8.29 16.81
N ARG A 77 -5.83 -7.86 17.39
CA ARG A 77 -5.70 -6.57 18.08
C ARG A 77 -5.32 -5.50 17.07
N ASP A 78 -6.32 -4.90 16.45
CA ASP A 78 -6.08 -3.92 15.39
C ASP A 78 -5.88 -2.50 15.92
N ILE A 79 -4.98 -1.75 15.30
CA ILE A 79 -4.83 -0.30 15.49
C ILE A 79 -5.23 0.40 14.19
N LYS A 80 -6.28 1.23 14.27
CA LYS A 80 -6.71 2.08 13.16
C LYS A 80 -6.10 3.47 13.33
N VAL A 81 -5.51 4.00 12.28
CA VAL A 81 -5.00 5.37 12.16
C VAL A 81 -5.80 6.05 11.06
N THR A 82 -6.47 7.16 11.37
CA THR A 82 -7.28 7.92 10.41
C THR A 82 -6.86 9.38 10.39
N SER A 83 -7.25 10.12 9.34
CA SER A 83 -6.97 11.56 9.21
C SER A 83 -7.43 12.42 10.41
N ASN A 84 -8.34 11.91 11.26
CA ASN A 84 -8.83 12.64 12.43
C ASN A 84 -7.85 12.59 13.62
N PHE A 85 -6.79 11.78 13.52
CA PHE A 85 -5.78 11.65 14.58
C PHE A 85 -4.76 12.78 14.47
N GLN A 86 -4.19 13.17 15.60
CA GLN A 86 -3.10 14.13 15.60
C GLN A 86 -1.88 13.53 14.88
N ASN A 87 -1.29 14.29 13.95
CA ASN A 87 -0.13 13.88 13.14
C ASN A 87 -0.33 12.59 12.32
N ALA A 88 -1.58 12.30 11.90
CA ALA A 88 -1.92 11.05 11.21
C ALA A 88 -1.07 10.76 9.97
N GLY A 89 -0.76 11.78 9.14
CA GLY A 89 0.06 11.61 7.94
C GLY A 89 1.47 11.11 8.28
N GLN A 90 2.18 11.86 9.14
CA GLN A 90 3.52 11.49 9.60
C GLN A 90 3.54 10.12 10.29
N ALA A 91 2.53 9.82 11.12
CA ALA A 91 2.41 8.51 11.75
C ALA A 91 2.25 7.41 10.69
N ILE A 92 1.39 7.58 9.69
CA ILE A 92 1.22 6.62 8.59
C ILE A 92 2.53 6.42 7.81
N ASP A 93 3.26 7.48 7.49
CA ASP A 93 4.54 7.38 6.80
C ASP A 93 5.55 6.53 7.56
N ILE A 94 5.73 6.81 8.86
CA ILE A 94 6.63 6.06 9.72
C ILE A 94 6.17 4.60 9.81
N LEU A 95 4.87 4.36 10.02
CA LEU A 95 4.30 3.02 10.13
C LEU A 95 4.52 2.18 8.87
N VAL A 96 4.23 2.75 7.69
CA VAL A 96 4.39 2.01 6.43
C VAL A 96 5.87 1.76 6.15
N LYS A 97 6.75 2.74 6.39
CA LYS A 97 8.20 2.59 6.25
C LYS A 97 8.73 1.43 7.12
N GLU A 98 8.44 1.45 8.43
CA GLU A 98 8.88 0.42 9.37
C GLU A 98 8.39 -0.99 8.97
N ILE A 99 7.13 -1.10 8.53
CA ILE A 99 6.59 -2.40 8.08
C ILE A 99 7.28 -2.86 6.79
N HIS A 100 7.53 -1.94 5.84
CA HIS A 100 8.23 -2.26 4.60
C HIS A 100 9.66 -2.72 4.90
N ASP A 101 10.42 -1.99 5.72
CA ASP A 101 11.81 -2.31 6.04
C ASP A 101 11.95 -3.71 6.69
N ARG A 102 10.94 -4.15 7.45
CA ARG A 102 10.90 -5.48 8.08
C ARG A 102 10.51 -6.61 7.12
N ILE A 103 9.49 -6.40 6.29
CA ILE A 103 8.87 -7.49 5.50
C ILE A 103 9.48 -7.59 4.09
N LYS A 104 9.86 -6.46 3.49
CA LYS A 104 10.34 -6.37 2.11
C LYS A 104 11.54 -7.27 1.80
N PRO A 105 12.59 -7.39 2.64
CA PRO A 105 13.76 -8.22 2.33
C PRO A 105 13.39 -9.69 2.10
N GLU A 106 12.51 -10.24 2.95
CA GLU A 106 12.06 -11.62 2.82
C GLU A 106 11.21 -11.83 1.56
N LEU A 107 10.29 -10.91 1.26
CA LEU A 107 9.48 -11.00 0.04
C LEU A 107 10.34 -10.90 -1.22
N LYS A 108 11.37 -10.05 -1.22
CA LYS A 108 12.35 -9.97 -2.30
C LYS A 108 13.11 -11.28 -2.48
N ARG A 109 13.57 -11.88 -1.39
CA ARG A 109 14.27 -13.18 -1.41
C ARG A 109 13.39 -14.26 -2.04
N ARG A 110 12.12 -14.36 -1.60
CA ARG A 110 11.13 -15.30 -2.16
C ARG A 110 10.89 -15.07 -3.64
N LEU A 111 10.63 -13.83 -4.05
CA LEU A 111 10.48 -13.48 -5.47
C LEU A 111 11.73 -13.83 -6.27
N GLY A 112 12.92 -13.54 -5.77
CA GLY A 112 14.20 -13.88 -6.42
C GLY A 112 14.42 -15.38 -6.60
N ASN A 113 13.87 -16.20 -5.70
CA ASN A 113 13.88 -17.66 -5.81
C ASN A 113 12.81 -18.22 -6.76
N GLY A 114 11.98 -17.36 -7.35
CA GLY A 114 10.88 -17.76 -8.23
C GLY A 114 9.56 -18.08 -7.51
N ASP A 115 9.49 -17.90 -6.18
CA ASP A 115 8.25 -18.11 -5.44
C ASP A 115 7.19 -17.07 -5.81
N GLU A 116 5.92 -17.46 -5.68
CA GLU A 116 4.80 -16.52 -5.68
C GLU A 116 4.57 -15.95 -4.27
N VAL A 117 4.53 -14.62 -4.17
CA VAL A 117 4.20 -13.88 -2.96
C VAL A 117 2.76 -13.41 -3.01
N ALA A 118 1.96 -13.80 -2.02
CA ALA A 118 0.54 -13.47 -1.94
C ALA A 118 0.27 -12.23 -1.06
N PHE A 119 -0.57 -11.35 -1.58
CA PHE A 119 -1.18 -10.20 -0.91
C PHE A 119 -2.70 -10.35 -0.95
N GLY A 120 -3.23 -11.28 -0.15
CA GLY A 120 -4.65 -11.63 -0.18
C GLY A 120 -5.02 -12.24 -1.54
N PRO A 121 -5.97 -11.67 -2.30
CA PRO A 121 -6.38 -12.21 -3.59
C PRO A 121 -5.41 -11.90 -4.75
N LEU A 122 -4.34 -11.13 -4.51
CA LEU A 122 -3.32 -10.75 -5.49
C LEU A 122 -2.06 -11.58 -5.25
N GLY A 123 -1.52 -12.22 -6.28
CA GLY A 123 -0.21 -12.88 -6.21
C GLY A 123 0.80 -12.20 -7.12
N LEU A 124 2.06 -12.10 -6.67
CA LEU A 124 3.18 -11.57 -7.44
C LEU A 124 4.24 -12.65 -7.61
N SER A 125 4.77 -12.78 -8.82
CA SER A 125 5.89 -13.67 -9.15
C SER A 125 6.76 -13.00 -10.22
N LEU A 126 7.96 -13.52 -10.48
CA LEU A 126 8.83 -13.01 -11.56
C LEU A 126 8.13 -13.04 -12.93
N GLN A 127 7.21 -13.98 -13.14
CA GLN A 127 6.47 -14.14 -14.39
C GLN A 127 5.36 -13.11 -14.55
N GLY A 128 4.78 -12.59 -13.46
CA GLY A 128 3.61 -11.73 -13.55
C GLY A 128 2.75 -11.67 -12.30
N VAL A 129 1.56 -11.11 -12.49
CA VAL A 129 0.55 -10.87 -11.46
C VAL A 129 -0.61 -11.84 -11.62
N SER A 130 -0.96 -12.56 -10.55
CA SER A 130 -2.13 -13.44 -10.49
C SER A 130 -3.26 -12.76 -9.69
N TRP A 131 -4.51 -13.12 -9.99
CA TRP A 131 -5.67 -12.63 -9.23
C TRP A 131 -6.72 -13.72 -9.02
N LYS A 132 -7.02 -14.08 -7.77
CA LYS A 132 -8.02 -15.10 -7.40
C LYS A 132 -7.88 -16.42 -8.18
N GLY A 133 -6.65 -16.86 -8.45
CA GLY A 133 -6.39 -18.07 -9.23
C GLY A 133 -6.78 -17.98 -10.71
N LYS A 134 -7.07 -16.77 -11.23
CA LYS A 134 -7.21 -16.54 -12.67
C LYS A 134 -5.86 -16.56 -13.38
N GLU A 135 -5.91 -16.58 -14.71
CA GLU A 135 -4.75 -16.47 -15.58
C GLU A 135 -3.82 -15.32 -15.16
N LYS A 136 -2.54 -15.64 -15.08
CA LYS A 136 -1.47 -14.70 -14.71
C LYS A 136 -1.29 -13.68 -15.83
N ILE A 137 -1.22 -12.40 -15.47
CA ILE A 137 -0.86 -11.33 -16.41
C ILE A 137 0.67 -11.22 -16.42
N PRO A 138 1.35 -11.49 -17.55
CA PRO A 138 2.80 -11.40 -17.63
C PRO A 138 3.31 -9.99 -17.29
N VAL A 139 4.48 -9.87 -16.64
CA VAL A 139 5.07 -8.57 -16.30
C VAL A 139 5.20 -7.66 -17.53
N THR A 140 5.58 -8.26 -18.66
CA THR A 140 5.71 -7.60 -19.97
C THR A 140 4.42 -7.04 -20.53
N GLU A 141 3.27 -7.59 -20.15
CA GLU A 141 1.98 -7.11 -20.60
C GLU A 141 1.40 -6.03 -19.68
N ILE A 142 2.02 -5.75 -18.52
CA ILE A 142 1.50 -4.75 -17.57
C ILE A 142 1.85 -3.34 -18.06
N GLY A 143 0.81 -2.56 -18.34
CA GLY A 143 0.91 -1.18 -18.80
C GLY A 143 0.86 -0.17 -17.66
N ASN A 144 -0.29 -0.08 -16.99
CA ASN A 144 -0.51 0.85 -15.88
C ASN A 144 -0.93 0.09 -14.61
N VAL A 145 -0.38 0.50 -13.48
CA VAL A 145 -0.75 0.02 -12.15
C VAL A 145 -0.95 1.22 -11.24
N GLU A 146 -2.13 1.36 -10.66
CA GLU A 146 -2.48 2.51 -9.83
C GLU A 146 -3.43 2.15 -8.69
N ILE A 147 -3.46 2.98 -7.65
CA ILE A 147 -4.57 3.01 -6.69
C ILE A 147 -5.49 4.17 -7.07
N SER A 148 -6.71 3.86 -7.48
CA SER A 148 -7.72 4.86 -7.82
C SER A 148 -9.10 4.44 -7.33
N ARG A 149 -9.89 5.41 -6.84
CA ARG A 149 -11.23 5.20 -6.25
C ARG A 149 -11.28 4.02 -5.25
N ARG A 150 -10.32 3.94 -4.32
CA ARG A 150 -10.17 2.86 -3.31
C ARG A 150 -9.88 1.47 -3.88
N LYS A 151 -9.48 1.35 -5.14
CA LYS A 151 -9.12 0.08 -5.78
C LYS A 151 -7.68 0.12 -6.26
N LEU A 152 -6.97 -0.97 -6.04
CA LEU A 152 -5.80 -1.33 -6.83
C LEU A 152 -6.28 -1.74 -8.22
N ARG A 153 -5.72 -1.13 -9.25
CA ARG A 153 -6.03 -1.35 -10.65
C ARG A 153 -4.78 -1.75 -11.41
N VAL A 154 -4.88 -2.81 -12.20
CA VAL A 154 -3.83 -3.26 -13.12
C VAL A 154 -4.44 -3.27 -14.52
N ARG A 155 -3.82 -2.58 -15.46
CA ARG A 155 -4.18 -2.58 -16.88
C ARG A 155 -3.08 -3.22 -17.70
N ARG A 156 -3.46 -3.98 -18.72
CA ARG A 156 -2.54 -4.43 -19.76
C ARG A 156 -2.11 -3.26 -20.66
N GLN A 157 -0.95 -3.38 -21.30
CA GLN A 157 -0.45 -2.40 -22.26
C GLN A 157 -1.47 -2.16 -23.39
N GLY A 158 -1.67 -0.89 -23.75
CA GLY A 158 -2.62 -0.48 -24.78
C GLY A 158 -4.10 -0.70 -24.45
N LYS A 159 -4.45 -1.18 -23.24
CA LYS A 159 -5.83 -1.38 -22.81
C LYS A 159 -6.28 -0.29 -21.84
N MET A 160 -7.46 0.27 -22.09
CA MET A 160 -8.10 1.25 -21.20
C MET A 160 -8.83 0.59 -20.02
N LEU A 161 -9.32 -0.64 -20.19
CA LEU A 161 -10.06 -1.37 -19.16
C LEU A 161 -9.13 -2.04 -18.15
N ASP A 162 -9.54 -2.01 -16.88
CA ASP A 162 -8.85 -2.68 -15.79
C ASP A 162 -8.91 -4.20 -15.99
N SER A 163 -7.75 -4.85 -16.09
CA SER A 163 -7.64 -6.32 -16.09
C SER A 163 -7.79 -6.88 -14.67
N ILE A 164 -7.34 -6.12 -13.67
CA ILE A 164 -7.58 -6.40 -12.25
C ILE A 164 -8.09 -5.13 -11.60
N GLY A 165 -9.20 -5.23 -10.87
CA GLY A 165 -9.75 -4.15 -10.05
C GLY A 165 -10.18 -4.67 -8.69
N VAL A 166 -9.36 -4.44 -7.65
CA VAL A 166 -9.58 -4.97 -6.30
C VAL A 166 -9.59 -3.86 -5.27
N ALA A 167 -10.53 -3.87 -4.33
CA ALA A 167 -10.56 -2.90 -3.24
C ALA A 167 -9.25 -2.98 -2.43
N THR A 168 -8.63 -1.84 -2.13
CA THR A 168 -7.31 -1.81 -1.44
C THR A 168 -7.37 -2.44 -0.05
N GLU A 169 -8.53 -2.40 0.61
CA GLU A 169 -8.76 -3.09 1.88
C GLU A 169 -8.68 -4.61 1.77
N LYS A 170 -8.86 -5.18 0.58
CA LYS A 170 -8.76 -6.63 0.36
C LYS A 170 -7.34 -7.07 0.04
N VAL A 171 -6.43 -6.13 -0.21
CA VAL A 171 -5.02 -6.39 -0.52
C VAL A 171 -4.18 -5.96 0.70
N PRO A 172 -3.77 -6.91 1.56
CA PRO A 172 -2.76 -6.66 2.58
C PRO A 172 -1.54 -5.96 2.00
N ASN A 173 -0.93 -5.05 2.74
CA ASN A 173 0.34 -4.42 2.39
C ASN A 173 0.36 -3.86 0.95
N VAL A 174 -0.77 -3.30 0.47
CA VAL A 174 -0.96 -2.95 -0.94
C VAL A 174 0.11 -2.01 -1.53
N LEU A 175 0.67 -1.11 -0.72
CA LEU A 175 1.74 -0.22 -1.20
C LEU A 175 3.05 -0.99 -1.42
N LEU A 176 3.34 -1.99 -0.58
CA LEU A 176 4.47 -2.89 -0.78
C LEU A 176 4.28 -3.75 -2.03
N ALA A 177 3.06 -4.22 -2.28
CA ALA A 177 2.75 -4.97 -3.49
C ALA A 177 2.98 -4.14 -4.76
N LEU A 178 2.57 -2.87 -4.76
CA LEU A 178 2.86 -1.93 -5.84
C LEU A 178 4.36 -1.70 -6.03
N GLU A 179 5.08 -1.48 -4.93
CA GLU A 179 6.52 -1.24 -4.94
C GLU A 179 7.28 -2.42 -5.55
N LEU A 180 6.99 -3.65 -5.11
CA LEU A 180 7.61 -4.87 -5.66
C LEU A 180 7.25 -5.08 -7.13
N LEU A 181 5.99 -4.84 -7.53
CA LEU A 181 5.59 -4.96 -8.92
C LEU A 181 6.32 -3.94 -9.81
N GLN A 182 6.51 -2.72 -9.33
CA GLN A 182 7.26 -1.70 -10.04
C GLN A 182 8.74 -2.11 -10.22
N GLU A 183 9.36 -2.66 -9.17
CA GLU A 183 10.73 -3.20 -9.26
C GLU A 183 10.83 -4.34 -10.29
N LEU A 184 9.87 -5.27 -10.31
CA LEU A 184 9.82 -6.35 -11.32
C LEU A 184 9.73 -5.80 -12.75
N ARG A 185 8.91 -4.77 -12.96
CA ARG A 185 8.80 -4.10 -14.27
C ARG A 185 10.10 -3.44 -14.70
N VAL A 186 10.77 -2.74 -13.77
CA VAL A 186 12.07 -2.11 -14.03
C VAL A 186 13.10 -3.18 -14.39
N ASN A 187 13.17 -4.28 -13.64
CA ASN A 187 14.08 -5.39 -13.92
C ASN A 187 13.80 -6.09 -15.27
N ALA A 188 12.54 -6.08 -15.72
CA ALA A 188 12.14 -6.57 -17.05
C ALA A 188 12.41 -5.57 -18.19
N GLY A 189 13.09 -4.44 -17.93
CA GLY A 189 13.37 -3.41 -18.93
C GLY A 189 12.17 -2.53 -19.28
N LEU A 190 11.08 -2.60 -18.52
CA LEU A 190 9.84 -1.85 -18.73
C LEU A 190 9.79 -0.57 -17.87
N GLY A 191 10.96 -0.11 -17.43
CA GLY A 191 11.13 1.04 -16.56
C GLY A 191 10.75 2.34 -17.26
N GLY A 192 9.47 2.72 -17.15
CA GLY A 192 8.98 4.04 -17.55
C GLY A 192 7.94 4.00 -18.65
N VAL A 193 6.68 3.76 -18.29
CA VAL A 193 5.52 4.25 -19.07
C VAL A 193 4.45 4.68 -18.07
N ALA A 194 4.66 5.82 -17.43
CA ALA A 194 3.56 6.59 -16.89
C ALA A 194 2.85 7.21 -18.09
N GLY A 195 1.71 6.63 -18.48
CA GLY A 195 0.80 7.30 -19.40
C GLY A 195 0.24 8.53 -18.69
N THR A 196 0.87 9.68 -18.89
CA THR A 196 0.25 10.99 -18.68
C THR A 196 -0.93 11.06 -19.63
N PHE A 197 -2.14 11.00 -19.11
CA PHE A 197 -3.31 11.40 -19.87
C PHE A 197 -4.06 12.43 -19.04
N ALA A 198 -4.34 13.54 -19.73
CA ALA A 198 -4.88 14.81 -19.27
C ALA A 198 -6.18 14.69 -18.45
#